data_AF-A0A2E7MQ04-F1
#
_entry.id   AF-A0A2E7MQ04-F1
#
_cell.length_a   1.000
_cell.length_b   1.000
_cell.length_c   1.000
_cell.angle_alpha   90.00
_cell.angle_beta   90.00
_cell.angle_gamma   90.00
#
_symmetry.space_group_name_H-M   'P 1'
#
loop_
_entity.id
_entity.type
_entity.pdbx_description
1 polymer ?
#
loop_
_entity_poly.entity_id
_entity_poly.type
_entity_poly.pdbx_seq_one_letter_code
_entity_poly.pdbx_strand_id
1 'polypeptide(L)'
;MSLNREQKRALKKRGELGEDGTPVATRRQPPPRQQTRERVGFRRYVGEVRAELRKVAWPTRAEVINYSIVVFVTLVVLTTLIALADWGLGEGLLKMFER
;
A
#
# COMPACT_ATOMS: atom_id res chain seq x y z
N MET A 1 4.83 42.66 -51.51
CA MET A 1 3.93 41.55 -51.88
C MET A 1 2.53 41.87 -51.40
N SER A 2 1.58 42.15 -52.31
CA SER A 2 0.20 42.49 -51.98
C SER A 2 -0.58 41.21 -51.64
N LEU A 3 -0.78 40.96 -50.34
CA LEU A 3 -1.62 39.87 -49.87
C LEU A 3 -3.05 40.05 -50.40
N ASN A 4 -3.57 38.98 -51.01
CA ASN A 4 -4.88 38.94 -51.65
C ASN A 4 -5.98 39.22 -50.61
N ARG A 5 -7.02 40.00 -50.96
CA ARG A 5 -8.05 40.46 -50.01
C ARG A 5 -8.76 39.30 -49.29
N GLU A 6 -8.88 38.18 -49.99
CA GLU A 6 -9.35 36.88 -49.50
C GLU A 6 -8.51 36.37 -48.32
N GLN A 7 -7.18 36.37 -48.44
CA GLN A 7 -6.26 35.85 -47.43
C GLN A 7 -6.32 36.69 -46.15
N LYS A 8 -6.46 38.02 -46.27
CA LYS A 8 -6.62 38.92 -45.12
C LYS A 8 -7.92 38.66 -44.35
N ARG A 9 -9.03 38.39 -45.06
CA ARG A 9 -10.31 38.02 -44.44
C ARG A 9 -10.25 36.64 -43.79
N ALA A 10 -9.56 35.68 -44.41
CA ALA A 10 -9.37 34.35 -43.85
C ALA A 10 -8.55 34.40 -42.55
N LEU A 11 -7.47 35.19 -42.52
CA LEU A 11 -6.64 35.39 -41.33
C LEU A 11 -7.38 36.15 -40.21
N LYS A 12 -8.25 37.11 -40.57
CA LYS A 12 -9.15 37.79 -39.62
C LYS A 12 -10.24 36.84 -39.08
N LYS A 13 -10.82 35.98 -39.92
CA LYS A 13 -11.81 34.96 -39.52
C LYS A 13 -11.18 33.86 -38.66
N ARG A 14 -9.88 33.57 -38.85
CA ARG A 14 -9.08 32.68 -38.01
C ARG A 14 -8.64 33.31 -36.69
N GLY A 15 -8.92 34.61 -36.46
CA GLY A 15 -8.65 35.30 -35.20
C GLY A 15 -7.17 35.57 -34.93
N GLU A 16 -6.33 35.48 -35.97
CA GLU A 16 -4.86 35.61 -35.86
C GLU A 16 -4.38 37.06 -36.04
N LEU A 17 -5.26 37.96 -36.50
CA LEU A 17 -4.98 39.38 -36.71
C LEU A 17 -5.92 40.22 -35.86
N GLY A 18 -5.35 41.09 -35.02
CA GLY A 18 -6.10 42.07 -34.23
C GLY A 18 -6.74 43.12 -35.12
N GLU A 19 -7.68 43.90 -34.56
CA GLU A 19 -8.41 44.95 -35.28
C GLU A 19 -7.48 45.99 -35.93
N ASP A 20 -6.28 46.15 -35.37
CA ASP A 20 -5.27 47.13 -35.76
C ASP A 20 -4.16 46.55 -36.68
N GLY A 21 -4.33 45.32 -37.17
CA GLY A 21 -3.40 44.69 -38.14
C GLY A 21 -2.09 44.14 -37.56
N THR A 22 -1.96 44.08 -36.24
CA THR A 22 -0.84 43.40 -35.56
C THR A 22 -1.14 41.90 -35.40
N PRO A 23 -0.13 41.02 -35.55
CA PRO A 23 -0.31 39.59 -35.33
C PRO A 23 -0.63 39.35 -33.85
N VAL A 24 -1.78 38.75 -33.56
CA VAL A 24 -2.15 38.36 -32.20
C VAL A 24 -1.16 37.27 -31.79
N ALA A 25 -0.22 37.63 -30.91
CA ALA A 25 0.72 36.68 -30.35
C ALA A 25 -0.08 35.50 -29.80
N THR A 26 0.08 34.34 -30.45
CA THR A 26 -0.52 33.06 -30.07
C THR A 26 -0.53 32.99 -28.56
N ARG A 27 -1.74 32.93 -28.00
CA ARG A 27 -2.00 32.79 -26.57
C ARG A 27 -1.06 31.72 -26.04
N ARG A 28 0.01 32.14 -25.34
CA ARG A 28 0.95 31.23 -24.69
C ARG A 28 0.10 30.30 -23.85
N GLN A 29 0.01 29.03 -24.25
CA GLN A 29 -0.55 28.02 -23.37
C GLN A 29 0.30 28.07 -22.09
N PRO A 30 -0.31 28.25 -20.90
CA PRO A 30 0.45 28.17 -19.68
C PRO A 30 1.13 26.81 -19.64
N PRO A 31 2.40 26.72 -19.17
CA PRO A 31 3.12 25.46 -19.10
C PRO A 31 2.24 24.43 -18.35
N PRO A 32 2.23 23.15 -18.76
CA PRO A 32 1.47 22.14 -18.07
C PRO A 32 1.89 22.18 -16.60
N ARG A 33 0.92 22.46 -15.72
CA ARG A 33 1.14 22.48 -14.27
C ARG A 33 1.82 21.17 -13.91
N GLN A 34 3.08 21.23 -13.51
CA GLN A 34 3.79 20.09 -12.97
C GLN A 34 2.91 19.57 -11.84
N GLN A 35 2.35 18.39 -12.03
CA GLN A 35 1.55 17.73 -11.01
C GLN A 35 2.51 17.47 -9.85
N THR A 36 2.49 18.37 -8.85
CA THR A 36 3.15 18.15 -7.57
C THR A 36 2.77 16.74 -7.17
N ARG A 37 3.76 15.84 -7.09
CA ARG A 37 3.56 14.44 -6.69
C ARG A 37 2.64 14.46 -5.48
N GLU A 38 1.39 14.09 -5.71
CA GLU A 38 0.35 14.16 -4.71
C GLU A 38 0.75 13.11 -3.67
N ARG A 39 1.32 13.57 -2.55
CA ARG A 39 1.69 12.68 -1.45
C ARG A 39 0.41 11.95 -1.07
N VAL A 40 0.46 10.63 -1.08
CA VAL A 40 -0.69 9.78 -0.77
C VAL A 40 -1.19 10.18 0.63
N GLY A 41 -2.35 10.82 0.70
CA GLY A 41 -2.90 11.28 1.97
C GLY A 41 -3.19 10.09 2.88
N PHE A 42 -3.01 10.24 4.19
CA PHE A 42 -3.24 9.17 5.19
C PHE A 42 -4.60 8.46 5.02
N ARG A 43 -5.65 9.21 4.67
CA ARG A 43 -7.00 8.67 4.40
C ARG A 43 -7.02 7.70 3.21
N ARG A 44 -6.25 8.00 2.16
CA ARG A 44 -6.11 7.16 0.97
C ARG A 44 -5.30 5.90 1.29
N TYR A 45 -4.21 6.05 2.04
CA TYR A 45 -3.39 4.92 2.51
C TYR A 45 -4.21 3.89 3.32
N VAL A 46 -5.02 4.34 4.29
CA VAL A 46 -5.88 3.41 5.07
C VAL A 46 -6.91 2.71 4.18
N GLY A 47 -7.44 3.40 3.16
CA GLY A 47 -8.33 2.80 2.17
C GLY A 47 -7.65 1.70 1.35
N GLU A 48 -6.42 1.95 0.91
CA GLU A 48 -5.58 0.99 0.19
C GLU A 48 -5.24 -0.23 1.07
N VAL A 49 -4.86 -0.03 2.34
CA VAL A 49 -4.61 -1.12 3.30
C VAL A 49 -5.86 -1.97 3.53
N ARG A 50 -7.04 -1.36 3.69
CA ARG A 50 -8.29 -2.12 3.87
C ARG A 50 -8.64 -2.94 2.62
N ALA A 51 -8.37 -2.40 1.43
CA ALA A 51 -8.57 -3.13 0.18
C ALA A 51 -7.63 -4.34 0.07
N GLU A 52 -6.39 -4.21 0.55
CA GLU A 52 -5.42 -5.31 0.58
C GLU A 52 -5.75 -6.35 1.66
N LEU A 53 -6.14 -5.91 2.86
CA LEU A 53 -6.56 -6.80 3.96
C LEU A 53 -7.78 -7.65 3.62
N ARG A 54 -8.62 -7.20 2.67
CA ARG A 54 -9.73 -8.00 2.13
C ARG A 54 -9.29 -9.17 1.27
N LYS A 55 -8.05 -9.15 0.74
CA LYS A 55 -7.47 -10.27 -0.02
C LYS A 55 -6.86 -11.32 0.90
N VAL A 56 -6.65 -11.00 2.17
CA VAL A 56 -6.14 -11.95 3.15
C VAL A 56 -7.21 -12.99 3.43
N ALA A 57 -6.86 -14.26 3.26
CA ALA A 57 -7.70 -15.37 3.66
C ALA A 57 -7.70 -15.45 5.19
N TRP A 58 -8.73 -14.88 5.82
CA TRP A 58 -8.92 -14.98 7.26
C TRP A 58 -9.37 -16.41 7.60
N PRO A 59 -8.73 -17.06 8.59
CA PRO A 59 -8.99 -18.45 8.91
C PRO A 59 -10.42 -18.63 9.42
N THR A 60 -10.98 -19.81 9.20
CA THR A 60 -12.27 -20.17 9.77
C THR A 60 -12.14 -20.46 11.27
N ARG A 61 -13.24 -20.36 12.02
CA ARG A 61 -13.23 -20.70 13.46
C ARG A 61 -12.75 -22.13 13.71
N ALA A 62 -13.13 -23.07 12.83
CA ALA A 62 -12.73 -24.46 12.93
C ALA A 62 -11.21 -24.62 12.74
N GLU A 63 -10.62 -23.90 11.80
CA GLU A 63 -9.19 -23.94 11.53
C GLU A 63 -8.37 -23.40 12.72
N VAL A 64 -8.80 -22.27 13.30
CA VAL A 64 -8.18 -21.72 14.51
C VAL A 64 -8.26 -22.71 15.67
N ILE A 65 -9.40 -23.37 15.88
CA ILE A 65 -9.58 -24.35 16.95
C ILE A 65 -8.67 -25.56 16.72
N ASN A 66 -8.63 -26.11 15.51
CA ASN A 66 -7.82 -27.27 15.19
C ASN A 66 -6.33 -27.01 15.43
N TYR A 67 -5.80 -25.89 14.93
CA TYR A 67 -4.40 -25.53 15.16
C TYR A 67 -4.11 -25.26 16.62
N SER A 68 -5.05 -24.63 17.33
CA SER A 68 -4.90 -24.37 18.78
C SER A 68 -4.85 -25.68 19.57
N ILE A 69 -5.67 -26.69 19.21
CA ILE A 69 -5.65 -28.03 19.84
C ILE A 69 -4.30 -28.70 19.59
N VAL A 70 -3.79 -28.70 18.36
CA VAL A 70 -2.48 -29.31 18.04
C VAL A 70 -1.36 -28.68 18.87
N VAL A 71 -1.32 -27.34 18.94
CA VAL A 71 -0.33 -26.61 19.76
C VAL A 71 -0.51 -26.93 21.24
N PHE A 72 -1.75 -26.94 21.75
CA PHE A 72 -2.05 -27.24 23.15
C PHE A 72 -1.61 -28.65 23.54
N VAL A 73 -1.91 -29.66 22.73
CA VAL A 73 -1.46 -31.04 22.97
C VAL A 73 0.06 -31.13 22.98
N THR A 74 0.73 -30.46 22.04
CA THR A 74 2.19 -30.42 21.97
C THR A 74 2.79 -29.80 23.23
N LEU A 75 2.21 -28.71 23.73
CA LEU A 75 2.62 -28.08 24.99
C LEU A 75 2.45 -29.03 26.17
N VAL A 76 1.29 -29.68 26.30
CA VAL A 76 1.05 -30.64 27.40
C VAL A 76 2.10 -31.76 27.37
N VAL A 77 2.37 -32.35 26.21
CA VAL A 77 3.36 -33.43 26.08
C VAL A 77 4.76 -32.95 26.50
N LEU A 78 5.22 -31.82 25.97
CA LEU A 78 6.54 -31.28 26.31
C LEU A 78 6.65 -30.92 27.79
N THR A 79 5.64 -30.24 28.34
CA THR A 79 5.61 -29.89 29.77
C THR A 79 5.63 -31.14 30.66
N THR A 80 4.86 -32.17 30.32
CA THR A 80 4.88 -33.44 31.07
C THR A 80 6.24 -34.12 30.98
N LEU A 81 6.87 -34.17 29.80
CA LEU A 81 8.19 -34.77 29.65
C LEU A 81 9.25 -34.03 30.47
N ILE A 82 9.25 -32.70 30.44
CA ILE A 82 10.17 -31.88 31.23
C ILE A 82 9.92 -32.10 32.72
N ALA A 83 8.66 -32.05 33.17
CA ALA A 83 8.31 -32.27 34.57
C ALA A 83 8.75 -33.66 35.08
N LEU A 84 8.61 -34.71 34.26
CA LEU A 84 9.09 -36.05 34.59
C LEU A 84 10.62 -36.11 34.65
N ALA A 85 11.30 -35.44 33.73
CA ALA A 85 12.76 -35.35 33.74
C ALA A 85 13.26 -34.60 34.98
N ASP A 86 12.65 -33.46 35.31
CA ASP A 86 12.97 -32.67 36.50
C ASP A 86 12.72 -33.45 37.78
N TRP A 87 11.62 -34.21 37.86
CA TRP A 87 11.35 -35.07 39.00
C TRP A 87 12.38 -36.20 39.11
N GLY A 88 12.66 -36.91 38.01
CA GLY A 88 13.63 -38.01 37.99
C GLY A 88 15.05 -37.55 38.30
N LEU A 89 15.46 -36.41 37.77
CA LEU A 89 16.77 -35.80 38.04
C LEU A 89 16.82 -35.22 39.46
N GLY A 90 15.77 -34.56 39.93
CA GLY A 90 15.70 -33.98 41.27
C GLY A 90 15.86 -35.05 42.36
N GLU A 91 15.09 -36.13 42.28
CA GLU A 91 15.20 -37.25 43.23
C GLU A 91 16.56 -37.97 43.11
N GLY A 92 17.07 -38.10 41.88
CA GLY A 92 18.38 -38.72 41.61
C GLY A 92 19.56 -37.91 42.16
N LEU A 93 19.50 -36.59 42.06
CA LEU A 93 20.51 -35.68 42.57
C LEU A 93 20.49 -35.64 44.10
N LEU A 94 19.31 -35.55 44.73
CA LEU A 94 19.19 -35.58 46.20
C LEU A 94 19.78 -36.87 46.77
N LYS A 95 19.47 -38.02 46.16
CA LYS A 95 20.07 -39.31 46.55
C LYS A 95 21.58 -39.41 46.36
N MET A 96 22.15 -38.68 45.41
CA MET A 96 23.60 -38.62 45.22
C MET A 96 24.29 -37.74 46.27
N PHE A 97 23.64 -36.66 46.72
CA PHE A 97 24.21 -35.74 47.72
C PHE A 97 24.02 -36.20 49.17
N GLU A 98 23.03 -37.04 49.47
CA GLU A 98 22.85 -37.67 50.79
C GLU A 98 23.78 -38.88 51.03
N ARG A 99 24.70 -39.20 50.11
CA ARG A 99 25.74 -40.23 50.27
C ARG A 99 27.12 -39.65 50.49
#